data_AF-A0A652JVP9-F1
#
_entry.id   AF-A0A652JVP9-F1
#
_cell.length_a   1.000
_cell.length_b   1.000
_cell.length_c   1.000
_cell.angle_alpha   90.00
_cell.angle_beta   90.00
_cell.angle_gamma   90.00
#
_symmetry.space_group_name_H-M   'P 1'
#
loop_
_entity.id
_entity.type
_entity.pdbx_description
1 polymer ?
#
loop_
_entity_poly.entity_id
_entity_poly.type
_entity_poly.pdbx_seq_one_letter_code
_entity_poly.pdbx_strand_id
1 'polypeptide(L)'
;MENLPKAVVRKAQRGRDKPAGQEHSGRMTTTGDTPGAAPSPQTARRPLSTHRTQTVQSAQSAQLVSDLVSRIPEFRDVYENHLFHQGGVQPHVFFWDVVQDTVRSFLGESPCATDWRHTLAFLEEQSCRGVLGVDEVIVTSFLGDLPSPHEPGHAIVQQLGPVMAAKFVRIRPRG
;
A
#
# COMPACT_ATOMS: atom_id res chain seq x y z
N MET A 1 -17.38 13.48 -31.56
CA MET A 1 -17.76 12.14 -31.06
C MET A 1 -16.77 11.18 -31.68
N GLU A 2 -15.62 10.99 -31.05
CA GLU A 2 -14.58 10.07 -31.51
C GLU A 2 -13.96 9.37 -30.30
N ASN A 3 -13.67 8.08 -30.52
CA ASN A 3 -13.61 7.01 -29.53
C ASN A 3 -12.33 7.00 -28.68
N LEU A 4 -12.49 6.84 -27.37
CA LEU A 4 -11.45 6.40 -26.44
C LEU A 4 -11.19 4.88 -26.60
N PRO A 5 -9.93 4.42 -26.74
CA PRO A 5 -9.64 2.99 -26.65
C PRO A 5 -9.69 2.52 -25.19
N LYS A 6 -10.60 1.59 -24.95
CA LYS A 6 -10.72 0.79 -23.73
C LYS A 6 -9.52 -0.14 -23.60
N ALA A 7 -8.63 0.11 -22.65
CA ALA A 7 -7.62 -0.86 -22.25
C ALA A 7 -7.23 -0.69 -20.77
N VAL A 8 -8.13 -1.06 -19.86
CA VAL A 8 -7.74 -1.52 -18.51
C VAL A 8 -8.56 -2.78 -18.21
N VAL A 9 -8.05 -3.91 -18.68
CA VAL A 9 -8.57 -5.23 -18.33
C VAL A 9 -7.77 -5.75 -17.14
N ARG A 10 -8.43 -5.70 -15.99
CA ARG A 10 -8.51 -6.74 -14.94
C ARG A 10 -7.19 -7.38 -14.49
N LYS A 11 -6.77 -7.02 -13.27
CA LYS A 11 -6.01 -7.95 -12.43
C LYS A 11 -6.38 -7.81 -10.95
N ALA A 12 -7.55 -8.29 -10.57
CA ALA A 12 -7.90 -8.54 -9.17
C ALA A 12 -9.08 -9.51 -9.02
N GLN A 13 -8.89 -10.79 -9.36
CA GLN A 13 -9.63 -11.86 -8.68
C GLN A 13 -8.98 -13.21 -8.98
N ARG A 14 -8.20 -13.71 -8.02
CA ARG A 14 -7.82 -15.12 -7.97
C ARG A 14 -7.79 -15.55 -6.51
N GLY A 15 -8.64 -16.49 -6.16
CA GLY A 15 -8.48 -17.33 -4.99
C GLY A 15 -9.56 -17.20 -3.92
N ARG A 16 -10.68 -17.91 -4.12
CA ARG A 16 -11.28 -18.78 -3.10
C ARG A 16 -12.49 -19.51 -3.70
N ASP A 17 -12.24 -20.70 -4.23
CA ASP A 17 -13.26 -21.74 -4.29
C ASP A 17 -12.67 -22.98 -3.63
N LYS A 18 -13.24 -23.33 -2.47
CA LYS A 18 -12.99 -24.58 -1.75
C LYS A 18 -14.33 -25.32 -1.74
N PRO A 19 -14.42 -26.58 -2.19
CA PRO A 19 -15.69 -27.28 -2.28
C PRO A 19 -16.19 -27.72 -0.89
N ALA A 20 -17.48 -27.51 -0.66
CA ALA A 20 -18.22 -28.07 0.47
C ALA A 20 -18.50 -29.56 0.21
N GLY A 21 -17.96 -30.42 1.06
CA GLY A 21 -18.23 -31.85 1.06
C GLY A 21 -19.21 -32.23 2.17
N GLN A 22 -20.35 -32.76 1.73
CA GLN A 22 -21.01 -33.97 2.24
C GLN A 22 -21.59 -33.99 3.67
N GLU A 23 -22.93 -33.95 3.69
CA GLU A 23 -23.77 -34.46 4.78
C GLU A 23 -23.72 -35.99 4.82
N HIS A 24 -23.60 -36.57 6.02
CA HIS A 24 -24.15 -37.89 6.32
C HIS A 24 -24.63 -37.95 7.76
N SER A 25 -25.94 -38.22 7.88
CA SER A 25 -26.68 -38.57 9.08
C SER A 25 -26.30 -39.97 9.57
N GLY A 26 -26.11 -40.14 10.88
CA GLY A 26 -25.88 -41.43 11.53
C GLY A 26 -25.99 -41.33 13.05
N ARG A 27 -27.03 -41.97 13.60
CA ARG A 27 -27.56 -41.84 14.96
C ARG A 27 -27.11 -43.01 15.87
N MET A 28 -26.82 -42.68 17.14
CA MET A 28 -26.86 -43.49 18.39
C MET A 28 -26.04 -44.79 18.51
N THR A 29 -25.22 -44.89 19.58
CA THR A 29 -25.54 -45.66 20.82
C THR A 29 -24.42 -45.63 21.89
N THR A 30 -24.87 -45.66 23.16
CA THR A 30 -24.28 -46.28 24.38
C THR A 30 -23.05 -45.69 25.10
N THR A 31 -23.36 -45.04 26.22
CA THR A 31 -22.88 -45.19 27.62
C THR A 31 -21.59 -45.97 27.92
N GLY A 32 -20.69 -45.32 28.68
CA GLY A 32 -19.59 -45.96 29.43
C GLY A 32 -18.83 -44.94 30.29
N ASP A 33 -18.87 -45.13 31.60
CA ASP A 33 -18.36 -44.27 32.68
C ASP A 33 -16.86 -44.52 33.00
N THR A 34 -16.21 -43.61 33.77
CA THR A 34 -15.01 -43.77 34.65
C THR A 34 -13.85 -42.76 34.42
N PRO A 35 -13.19 -42.23 35.49
CA PRO A 35 -12.63 -40.87 35.52
C PRO A 35 -11.09 -40.77 35.59
N GLY A 36 -10.58 -39.54 35.40
CA GLY A 36 -9.32 -39.07 36.00
C GLY A 36 -8.21 -38.65 35.04
N ALA A 37 -8.02 -37.34 34.85
CA ALA A 37 -6.70 -36.74 34.61
C ALA A 37 -6.75 -35.22 34.84
N ALA A 38 -5.78 -34.72 35.61
CA ALA A 38 -5.66 -33.36 36.12
C ALA A 38 -5.54 -32.25 35.04
N PRO A 39 -5.89 -31.00 35.35
CA PRO A 39 -5.64 -29.87 34.46
C PRO A 39 -4.13 -29.56 34.42
N SER A 40 -3.52 -29.68 33.24
CA SER A 40 -2.16 -29.18 33.01
C SER A 40 -2.17 -27.65 32.93
N PRO A 41 -1.31 -26.95 33.69
CA PRO A 41 -1.09 -25.52 33.54
C PRO A 41 0.05 -25.32 32.54
N GLN A 42 -0.21 -24.72 31.38
CA GLN A 42 0.86 -24.13 30.59
C GLN A 42 0.34 -23.05 29.64
N THR A 43 0.45 -21.83 30.15
CA THR A 43 1.03 -20.68 29.46
C THR A 43 0.24 -20.12 28.29
N ALA A 44 -0.52 -19.07 28.64
CA ALA A 44 -0.92 -17.99 27.77
C ALA A 44 0.13 -17.68 26.67
N ARG A 45 -0.20 -18.02 25.43
CA ARG A 45 0.39 -17.35 24.26
C ARG A 45 -0.56 -16.24 23.84
N ARG A 46 -0.37 -15.05 24.42
CA ARG A 46 -0.94 -13.78 23.92
C ARG A 46 -0.31 -13.48 22.55
N PRO A 47 -1.06 -13.40 21.43
CA PRO A 47 -0.59 -12.74 20.22
C PRO A 47 -0.90 -11.24 20.35
N LEU A 48 -0.20 -10.53 21.22
CA LEU A 48 -0.46 -9.09 21.45
C LEU A 48 0.58 -8.15 20.83
N SER A 49 1.62 -8.69 20.17
CA SER A 49 2.67 -7.86 19.56
C SER A 49 2.42 -7.46 18.10
N THR A 50 1.76 -8.30 17.30
CA THR A 50 1.54 -7.99 15.87
C THR A 50 0.52 -6.87 15.67
N HIS A 51 -0.60 -6.91 16.40
CA HIS A 51 -1.66 -5.91 16.26
C HIS A 51 -1.25 -4.50 16.67
N ARG A 52 -0.39 -4.36 17.69
CA ARG A 52 0.10 -3.06 18.15
C ARG A 52 1.10 -2.45 17.17
N THR A 53 2.00 -3.24 16.62
CA THR A 53 2.96 -2.75 15.60
C THR A 53 2.24 -2.36 14.32
N GLN A 54 1.25 -3.15 13.90
CA GLN A 54 0.46 -2.86 12.70
C GLN A 54 -0.36 -1.56 12.83
N THR A 55 -1.01 -1.34 13.97
CA THR A 55 -1.76 -0.09 14.22
C THR A 55 -0.86 1.15 14.22
N VAL A 56 0.35 1.05 14.79
CA VAL A 56 1.33 2.15 14.75
C VAL A 56 1.82 2.42 13.32
N GLN A 57 2.12 1.38 12.55
CA GLN A 57 2.52 1.52 11.14
C GLN A 57 1.40 2.15 10.30
N SER A 58 0.16 1.71 10.48
CA SER A 58 -1.00 2.32 9.81
C SER A 58 -1.15 3.79 10.18
N ALA A 59 -0.99 4.16 11.45
CA ALA A 59 -1.04 5.56 11.87
C ALA A 59 0.09 6.40 11.25
N GLN A 60 1.32 5.85 11.18
CA GLN A 60 2.46 6.51 10.53
C GLN A 60 2.23 6.73 9.03
N SER A 61 1.68 5.73 8.34
CA SER A 61 1.35 5.83 6.91
C SER A 61 0.21 6.82 6.63
N ALA A 62 -0.78 6.94 7.52
CA ALA A 62 -1.81 7.96 7.42
C ALA A 62 -1.25 9.37 7.70
N GLN A 63 -0.34 9.49 8.67
CA GLN A 63 0.34 10.76 8.95
C GLN A 63 1.17 11.23 7.76
N LEU A 64 1.84 10.32 7.05
CA LEU A 64 2.56 10.63 5.81
C LEU A 64 1.68 11.35 4.78
N VAL A 65 0.45 10.87 4.60
CA VAL A 65 -0.53 11.50 3.68
C VAL A 65 -0.89 12.90 4.16
N SER A 66 -1.19 13.06 5.45
CA SER A 66 -1.51 14.37 6.04
C SER A 66 -0.35 15.36 5.90
N ASP A 67 0.88 14.89 6.11
CA ASP A 67 2.09 15.71 6.00
C ASP A 67 2.34 16.13 4.55
N LEU A 68 2.11 15.22 3.59
CA LEU A 68 2.24 15.52 2.15
C LEU A 68 1.29 16.64 1.75
N VAL A 69 -0.01 16.50 2.04
CA VAL A 69 -1.04 17.47 1.66
C VAL A 69 -0.86 18.81 2.37
N SER A 70 -0.33 18.78 3.60
CA SER A 70 -0.03 19.99 4.36
C SER A 70 1.16 20.76 3.77
N ARG A 71 2.16 20.05 3.23
CA ARG A 71 3.37 20.65 2.66
C ARG A 71 3.28 20.97 1.17
N ILE A 72 2.43 20.23 0.46
CA ILE A 72 2.19 20.36 -0.98
C ILE A 72 0.67 20.46 -1.18
N PRO A 73 0.10 21.66 -0.96
CA PRO A 73 -1.35 21.86 -0.99
C PRO A 73 -2.01 21.54 -2.33
N GLU A 74 -1.24 21.47 -3.40
CA GLU A 74 -1.69 21.07 -4.74
C GLU A 74 -2.26 19.65 -4.76
N PHE A 75 -1.90 18.79 -3.80
CA PHE A 75 -2.51 17.45 -3.64
C PHE A 75 -3.86 17.47 -2.91
N ARG A 76 -4.37 18.63 -2.47
CA ARG A 76 -5.62 18.69 -1.69
C ARG A 76 -6.81 18.14 -2.46
N ASP A 77 -6.97 18.50 -3.73
CA ASP A 77 -8.11 18.03 -4.53
C ASP A 77 -8.05 16.51 -4.73
N VAL A 78 -6.85 15.97 -4.96
CA VAL A 78 -6.61 14.51 -5.05
C VAL A 78 -6.95 13.83 -3.72
N TYR A 79 -6.54 14.43 -2.61
CA TYR A 79 -6.81 13.91 -1.26
C TYR A 79 -8.30 13.90 -0.92
N GLU A 80 -9.01 14.98 -1.19
CA GLU A 80 -10.46 15.06 -0.97
C GLU A 80 -11.22 14.04 -1.84
N ASN A 81 -10.83 13.93 -3.11
CA ASN A 81 -11.38 12.93 -4.02
C ASN A 81 -11.11 11.49 -3.53
N HIS A 82 -9.91 11.20 -3.04
CA HIS A 82 -9.56 9.91 -2.44
C HIS A 82 -10.45 9.60 -1.24
N LEU A 83 -10.59 10.54 -0.30
CA LEU A 83 -11.44 10.37 0.88
C LEU A 83 -12.89 10.08 0.52
N PHE A 84 -13.43 10.81 -0.46
CA PHE A 84 -14.80 10.62 -0.92
C PHE A 84 -15.02 9.21 -1.47
N HIS A 85 -14.10 8.69 -2.28
CA HIS A 85 -14.25 7.39 -2.92
C HIS A 85 -13.92 6.21 -2.00
N GLN A 86 -12.98 6.37 -1.07
CA GLN A 86 -12.46 5.28 -0.25
C GLN A 86 -13.06 5.22 1.15
N GLY A 87 -13.84 6.23 1.56
CA GLY A 87 -14.44 6.32 2.90
C GLY A 87 -13.42 6.53 4.04
N GLY A 88 -12.17 6.86 3.69
CA GLY A 88 -11.06 7.04 4.61
C GLY A 88 -9.70 7.07 3.90
N VAL A 89 -8.66 7.40 4.65
CA VAL A 89 -7.29 7.42 4.12
C VAL A 89 -6.79 5.99 3.93
N GLN A 90 -6.46 5.63 2.69
CA GLN A 90 -5.78 4.40 2.33
C GLN A 90 -4.46 4.79 1.67
N PRO A 91 -3.35 4.86 2.42
CA PRO A 91 -2.10 5.46 1.97
C PRO A 91 -1.57 4.85 0.66
N HIS A 92 -1.61 3.53 0.52
CA HIS A 92 -1.16 2.86 -0.70
C HIS A 92 -1.95 3.25 -1.95
N VAL A 93 -3.28 3.41 -1.82
CA VAL A 93 -4.15 3.81 -2.94
C VAL A 93 -3.96 5.29 -3.25
N PHE A 94 -3.88 6.15 -2.23
CA PHE A 94 -3.61 7.56 -2.43
C PHE A 94 -2.25 7.81 -3.11
N PHE A 95 -1.22 7.05 -2.73
CA PHE A 95 0.11 7.19 -3.32
C PHE A 95 0.19 6.76 -4.78
N TRP A 96 -0.74 5.93 -5.27
CA TRP A 96 -0.88 5.69 -6.70
C TRP A 96 -1.21 6.98 -7.45
N ASP A 97 -2.17 7.77 -6.96
CA ASP A 97 -2.54 9.05 -7.56
C ASP A 97 -1.38 10.05 -7.48
N VAL A 98 -0.65 10.07 -6.37
CA VAL A 98 0.57 10.88 -6.21
C VAL A 98 1.62 10.53 -7.27
N VAL A 99 1.83 9.25 -7.58
CA VAL A 99 2.75 8.83 -8.65
C VAL A 99 2.28 9.37 -10.00
N GLN A 100 1.00 9.21 -10.34
CA GLN A 100 0.45 9.68 -11.62
C GLN A 100 0.65 11.19 -11.78
N ASP A 101 0.32 11.98 -10.76
CA ASP A 101 0.48 13.44 -10.79
C ASP A 101 1.94 13.87 -10.89
N THR A 102 2.82 13.19 -10.15
CA THR A 102 4.26 13.47 -10.17
C THR A 102 4.86 13.17 -11.54
N VAL A 103 4.49 12.06 -12.17
CA VAL A 103 4.96 11.69 -13.51
C VAL A 103 4.41 12.63 -14.58
N ARG A 104 3.11 12.99 -14.52
CA ARG A 104 2.52 13.97 -15.45
C ARG A 104 3.19 15.34 -15.35
N SER A 105 3.46 15.79 -14.13
CA SER A 105 4.22 17.02 -13.87
C SER A 105 5.64 16.95 -14.45
N PHE A 106 6.34 15.82 -14.25
CA PHE A 106 7.67 15.59 -14.84
C PHE A 106 7.68 15.63 -16.37
N LEU A 107 6.63 15.11 -17.01
CA LEU A 107 6.46 15.15 -18.47
C LEU A 107 6.04 16.53 -18.99
N GLY A 108 5.73 17.49 -18.12
CA GLY A 108 5.25 18.81 -18.50
C GLY A 108 3.79 18.82 -18.99
N GLU A 109 3.03 17.76 -18.71
CA GLU A 109 1.65 17.58 -19.18
C GLU A 109 0.63 18.40 -18.38
N SER A 110 1.04 18.96 -17.24
CA SER A 110 0.18 19.81 -16.42
C SER A 110 0.96 21.01 -15.88
N PRO A 111 0.92 22.16 -16.58
CA PRO A 111 1.60 23.39 -16.17
C PRO A 111 1.09 23.97 -14.85
N CYS A 112 -0.11 23.59 -14.44
CA CYS A 112 -0.73 23.99 -13.17
C CYS A 112 -0.66 22.90 -12.09
N ALA A 113 -0.05 21.74 -12.37
CA ALA A 113 0.09 20.68 -11.38
C ALA A 113 1.26 20.93 -10.41
N THR A 114 1.21 20.20 -9.31
CA THR A 114 2.31 20.01 -8.35
C THR A 114 3.66 19.90 -9.04
N ASP A 115 4.65 20.71 -8.68
CA ASP A 115 6.03 20.52 -9.14
C ASP A 115 6.56 19.18 -8.63
N TRP A 116 6.88 18.26 -9.55
CA TRP A 116 7.42 16.94 -9.22
C TRP A 116 8.64 17.01 -8.31
N ARG A 117 9.44 18.09 -8.38
CA ARG A 117 10.61 18.29 -7.52
C ARG A 117 10.24 18.40 -6.06
N HIS A 118 9.14 19.09 -5.74
CA HIS A 118 8.67 19.20 -4.36
C HIS A 118 8.21 17.85 -3.83
N THR A 119 7.53 17.04 -4.65
CA THR A 119 7.14 15.68 -4.27
C THR A 119 8.35 14.81 -3.99
N LEU A 120 9.32 14.75 -4.92
CA LEU A 120 10.53 13.94 -4.71
C LEU A 120 11.34 14.41 -3.49
N ALA A 121 11.48 15.72 -3.28
CA ALA A 121 12.19 16.27 -2.12
C ALA A 121 11.51 15.88 -0.79
N PHE A 122 10.17 15.95 -0.74
CA PHE A 122 9.41 15.52 0.43
C PHE A 122 9.61 14.02 0.70
N LEU A 123 9.50 13.17 -0.31
CA LEU A 123 9.60 11.71 -0.15
C LEU A 123 11.02 11.27 0.20
N GLU A 124 12.04 11.96 -0.31
CA GLU A 124 13.43 11.73 0.09
C GLU A 124 13.63 12.10 1.57
N GLU A 125 13.11 13.24 2.01
CA GLU A 125 13.17 13.64 3.43
C GLU A 125 12.51 12.61 4.34
N GLN A 126 11.33 12.12 3.97
CA GLN A 126 10.63 11.09 4.74
C GLN A 126 11.39 9.77 4.73
N SER A 127 11.98 9.41 3.59
CA SER A 127 12.80 8.21 3.43
C SER A 127 14.07 8.22 4.29
N CYS A 128 14.67 9.40 4.52
CA CYS A 128 15.83 9.56 5.39
C CYS A 128 15.53 9.29 6.87
N ARG A 129 14.26 9.42 7.30
CA ARG A 129 13.85 9.21 8.69
C ARG A 129 13.79 7.73 9.08
N GLY A 130 13.76 6.81 8.11
CA GLY A 130 13.79 5.36 8.33
C GLY A 130 12.60 4.81 9.13
N VAL A 131 11.45 5.48 9.07
CA VAL A 131 10.23 5.05 9.77
C VAL A 131 9.57 3.92 8.97
N LEU A 132 9.49 2.71 9.55
CA LEU A 132 9.07 1.52 8.82
C LEU A 132 7.72 1.64 8.09
N GLY A 133 6.67 2.18 8.74
CA GLY A 133 5.36 2.32 8.10
C GLY A 133 5.32 3.37 6.98
N VAL A 134 6.24 4.35 7.03
CA VAL A 134 6.42 5.36 5.97
C VAL A 134 7.21 4.76 4.81
N ASP A 135 8.32 4.10 5.12
CA ASP A 135 9.17 3.43 4.15
C ASP A 135 8.42 2.35 3.38
N GLU A 136 7.53 1.61 4.04
CA GLU A 136 6.65 0.63 3.39
C GLU A 136 5.85 1.30 2.27
N VAL A 137 5.11 2.38 2.54
CA VAL A 137 4.31 3.08 1.52
C VAL A 137 5.19 3.64 0.40
N ILE A 138 6.30 4.32 0.74
CA ILE A 138 7.18 4.91 -0.27
C ILE A 138 7.76 3.82 -1.19
N VAL A 139 8.22 2.72 -0.63
CA VAL A 139 8.83 1.63 -1.40
C VAL A 139 7.79 0.90 -2.23
N THR A 140 6.66 0.50 -1.64
CA THR A 140 5.69 -0.34 -2.34
C THR A 140 4.84 0.44 -3.34
N SER A 141 4.47 1.68 -3.02
CA SER A 141 3.42 2.41 -3.74
C SER A 141 3.88 3.67 -4.43
N PHE A 142 5.04 4.21 -4.07
CA PHE A 142 5.66 5.27 -4.87
C PHE A 142 6.71 4.69 -5.81
N LEU A 143 7.78 4.13 -5.26
CA LEU A 143 8.90 3.58 -6.03
C LEU A 143 8.51 2.36 -6.85
N GLY A 144 7.67 1.48 -6.29
CA GLY A 144 7.16 0.29 -6.99
C GLY A 144 6.38 0.64 -8.26
N ASP A 145 5.61 1.72 -8.20
CA ASP A 145 4.66 2.12 -9.25
C ASP A 145 5.23 3.17 -10.22
N LEU A 146 6.50 3.55 -10.08
CA LEU A 146 7.17 4.40 -11.09
C LEU A 146 7.17 3.73 -12.47
N PRO A 147 7.18 4.52 -13.57
CA PRO A 147 7.19 3.97 -14.93
C PRO A 147 8.38 3.04 -15.16
N SER A 148 8.16 1.99 -15.92
CA SER A 148 9.16 1.02 -16.38
C SER A 148 10.05 1.60 -17.48
N PRO A 149 11.23 1.01 -17.77
CA PRO A 149 12.21 1.59 -18.69
C PRO A 149 11.72 1.99 -20.09
N HIS A 150 10.63 1.38 -20.56
CA HIS A 150 10.03 1.63 -21.87
C HIS A 150 8.79 2.55 -21.80
N GLU A 151 8.35 2.91 -20.61
CA GLU A 151 7.16 3.74 -20.38
C GLU A 151 7.56 5.22 -20.32
N PRO A 152 6.73 6.13 -20.86
CA PRO A 152 6.93 7.57 -20.70
C PRO A 152 7.11 7.95 -19.22
N GLY A 153 8.05 8.86 -18.96
CA GLY A 153 8.31 9.35 -17.61
C GLY A 153 9.34 8.56 -16.82
N HIS A 154 9.82 7.40 -17.30
CA HIS A 154 10.85 6.62 -16.59
C HIS A 154 12.12 7.41 -16.23
N ALA A 155 12.48 8.43 -17.02
CA ALA A 155 13.62 9.30 -16.73
C ALA A 155 13.53 10.00 -15.36
N ILE A 156 12.34 10.07 -14.73
CA ILE A 156 12.17 10.56 -13.36
C ILE A 156 12.96 9.73 -12.34
N VAL A 157 13.23 8.45 -12.61
CA VAL A 157 14.05 7.58 -11.75
C VAL A 157 15.47 8.15 -11.57
N GLN A 158 15.99 8.85 -12.59
CA GLN A 158 17.30 9.50 -12.53
C GLN A 158 17.31 10.76 -11.64
N GLN A 159 16.13 11.23 -11.23
CA GLN A 159 15.95 12.39 -10.38
C GLN A 159 15.73 12.04 -8.91
N LEU A 160 15.71 10.74 -8.58
CA LEU A 160 15.55 10.30 -7.20
C LEU A 160 16.75 10.73 -6.34
N GLY A 161 16.46 11.13 -5.10
CA GLY A 161 17.49 11.36 -4.10
C GLY A 161 18.21 10.06 -3.73
N PRO A 162 19.39 10.15 -3.09
CA PRO A 162 20.25 8.99 -2.85
C PRO A 162 19.59 7.86 -2.04
N VAL A 163 18.74 8.19 -1.07
CA VAL A 163 18.06 7.18 -0.23
C VAL A 163 16.96 6.49 -1.04
N MET A 164 16.11 7.24 -1.73
CA MET A 164 15.08 6.67 -2.60
C MET A 164 15.69 5.88 -3.76
N ALA A 165 16.78 6.34 -4.37
CA ALA A 165 17.49 5.62 -5.42
C ALA A 165 18.04 4.28 -4.92
N ALA A 166 18.66 4.25 -3.73
CA ALA A 166 19.14 3.01 -3.12
C ALA A 166 17.99 2.03 -2.82
N LYS A 167 16.84 2.53 -2.34
CA LYS A 167 15.63 1.72 -2.13
C LYS A 167 15.07 1.20 -3.46
N PHE A 168 15.02 2.04 -4.50
CA PHE A 168 14.53 1.69 -5.83
C PHE A 168 15.32 0.53 -6.45
N VAL A 169 16.66 0.61 -6.46
CA VAL A 169 17.53 -0.45 -7.02
C VAL A 169 17.31 -1.79 -6.32
N ARG A 170 17.02 -1.79 -5.02
CA ARG A 170 16.74 -3.02 -4.25
C ARG A 170 15.44 -3.68 -4.65
N ILE A 171 14.41 -2.91 -4.99
CA ILE A 171 13.09 -3.46 -5.36
C ILE A 171 12.93 -3.69 -6.86
N ARG A 172 13.67 -2.94 -7.69
CA ARG A 172 13.63 -3.00 -9.16
C ARG A 172 15.06 -3.08 -9.71
N PRO A 173 15.74 -4.23 -9.59
CA PRO A 173 17.15 -4.37 -9.96
C PRO A 173 17.42 -4.23 -11.47
N ARG A 174 16.37 -4.17 -12.31
CA ARG A 174 16.47 -4.02 -13.77
C ARG A 174 15.93 -2.68 -14.29
N GLY A 175 15.56 -1.77 -13.40
CA GLY A 175 14.78 -0.58 -13.75
C GLY A 175 13.29 -0.88 -13.72
#